data_AF-A0A078M7F4-F1
#
_entry.id   AF-A0A078M7F4-F1
#
_cell.length_a   1.000
_cell.length_b   1.000
_cell.length_c   1.000
_cell.angle_alpha   90.00
_cell.angle_beta   90.00
_cell.angle_gamma   90.00
#
_symmetry.space_group_name_H-M   'P 1'
#
loop_
_entity.id
_entity.type
_entity.pdbx_description
1 polymer ?
#
loop_
_entity_poly.entity_id
_entity_poly.type
_entity_poly.pdbx_seq_one_letter_code
_entity_poly.pdbx_strand_id
1 'polypeptide(L)'
;MNRCLLFCLTLLTLGNLAHANDDFVYPVENPFLATIAGTPSVLVAPVPEEVDVRQTDLAVTVIPERKLPPVLSRYQQLHYRLAWQDTPAPLVFLIAGTGSSYSSPRLDYLKRVFWQAGMHVIVLSSPTNHDFIAAASRSGLPGLGKNDARDLHTAMSVAAEHARSEKNLEITEYRLAGFSLGALNAAFVAQLDDDLKQFNFTRTLLLNPPVDLYASIRRLDALARTQVDGVSSGDSFYEHIFEKLARHFETGATDIESSLFAGIQHSDNALTDPELAMLIGAVFRFSAADLNFMADVITEGGRYSPPREELKVSTSLTPYLRRALFCDFGCYLDNQLWPAWSSANQGKTVDDMAWETSLYSIEPYLRTNKDIAVLTNADDFILTEENYHFLATTFGDRAFLYPRGGHGGNLQHRDIVTQIVTFMGGNAL
;
A
#
# COMPACT_ATOMS: atom_id res chain seq x y z
N MET A 1 45.82 -37.13 -40.35
CA MET A 1 45.86 -36.80 -38.90
C MET A 1 45.31 -35.39 -38.74
N ASN A 2 44.03 -35.25 -38.39
CA ASN A 2 43.38 -33.95 -38.23
C ASN A 2 43.51 -33.47 -36.78
N ARG A 3 43.73 -32.17 -36.58
CA ARG A 3 43.61 -31.51 -35.28
C ARG A 3 42.19 -31.01 -35.11
N CYS A 4 41.48 -31.47 -34.09
CA CYS A 4 40.15 -30.97 -33.76
C CYS A 4 40.23 -29.61 -33.04
N LEU A 5 39.28 -28.71 -33.37
CA LEU A 5 38.99 -27.54 -32.55
C LEU A 5 38.46 -27.98 -31.19
N LEU A 6 38.85 -27.28 -30.13
CA LEU A 6 38.15 -27.33 -28.84
C LEU A 6 37.19 -26.14 -28.78
N PHE A 7 35.90 -26.41 -28.61
CA PHE A 7 34.85 -25.39 -28.50
C PHE A 7 34.61 -25.12 -27.00
N CYS A 8 34.96 -23.93 -26.50
CA CYS A 8 34.66 -23.55 -25.12
C CYS A 8 33.17 -23.17 -25.01
N LEU A 9 32.36 -24.09 -24.49
CA LEU A 9 30.97 -23.82 -24.15
C LEU A 9 30.92 -23.13 -22.78
N THR A 10 30.68 -21.82 -22.75
CA THR A 10 30.41 -21.09 -21.50
C THR A 10 29.01 -21.42 -21.01
N LEU A 11 28.88 -22.29 -20.00
CA LEU A 11 27.62 -22.44 -19.26
C LEU A 11 27.38 -21.14 -18.47
N LEU A 12 26.31 -20.43 -18.82
CA LEU A 12 25.67 -19.48 -17.92
C LEU A 12 25.06 -20.26 -16.76
N THR A 13 25.69 -20.19 -15.59
CA THR A 13 25.07 -20.62 -14.34
C THR A 13 24.01 -19.59 -13.95
N LEU A 14 22.74 -19.95 -14.08
CA LEU A 14 21.65 -19.31 -13.37
C LEU A 14 21.95 -19.46 -11.87
N GLY A 15 22.40 -18.38 -11.23
CA GLY A 15 22.63 -18.35 -9.79
C GLY A 15 21.31 -18.53 -9.06
N ASN A 16 21.31 -19.33 -7.99
CA ASN A 16 20.15 -19.50 -7.13
C ASN A 16 19.66 -18.13 -6.66
N LEU A 17 18.44 -17.76 -7.07
CA LEU A 17 17.68 -16.70 -6.42
C LEU A 17 17.54 -17.07 -4.94
N ALA A 18 17.56 -16.09 -4.02
CA ALA A 18 17.37 -16.37 -2.61
C ALA A 18 15.99 -17.01 -2.40
N HIS A 19 15.96 -18.28 -2.00
CA HIS A 19 14.73 -19.00 -1.73
C HIS A 19 14.24 -18.64 -0.32
N ALA A 20 12.91 -18.59 -0.15
CA ALA A 20 12.31 -18.78 1.17
C ALA A 20 12.85 -20.10 1.77
N ASN A 21 12.94 -20.17 3.10
CA ASN A 21 13.39 -21.36 3.82
C ASN A 21 12.66 -22.62 3.27
N ASP A 22 13.37 -23.74 3.06
CA ASP A 22 12.80 -24.92 2.34
C ASP A 22 11.52 -25.48 3.02
N ASP A 23 11.29 -25.14 4.29
CA ASP A 23 10.11 -25.49 5.09
C ASP A 23 8.94 -24.46 5.02
N PHE A 24 9.04 -23.37 4.24
CA PHE A 24 7.98 -22.34 4.17
C PHE A 24 6.73 -22.85 3.44
N VAL A 25 5.62 -22.99 4.18
CA VAL A 25 4.34 -23.46 3.64
C VAL A 25 3.24 -22.42 3.78
N TYR A 26 2.90 -21.76 2.68
CA TYR A 26 1.68 -20.97 2.56
C TYR A 26 0.61 -21.75 1.77
N PRO A 27 -0.53 -22.15 2.37
CA PRO A 27 -1.47 -23.11 1.77
C PRO A 27 -2.54 -22.47 0.87
N VAL A 28 -2.70 -21.15 0.88
CA VAL A 28 -3.68 -20.47 0.02
C VAL A 28 -3.08 -20.28 -1.36
N GLU A 29 -3.58 -21.02 -2.35
CA GLU A 29 -3.01 -21.06 -3.71
C GLU A 29 -3.53 -19.96 -4.64
N ASN A 30 -4.75 -19.48 -4.41
CA ASN A 30 -5.34 -18.41 -5.20
C ASN A 30 -4.87 -17.03 -4.66
N PRO A 31 -4.24 -16.18 -5.49
CA PRO A 31 -3.68 -14.90 -5.03
C PRO A 31 -4.74 -13.86 -4.66
N PHE A 32 -5.91 -13.87 -5.31
CA PHE A 32 -7.02 -13.01 -4.93
C PHE A 32 -7.57 -13.41 -3.56
N LEU A 33 -7.76 -14.72 -3.32
CA LEU A 33 -8.18 -15.24 -2.02
C LEU A 33 -7.16 -14.92 -0.93
N ALA A 34 -5.86 -15.14 -1.19
CA ALA A 34 -4.80 -14.77 -0.25
C ALA A 34 -4.85 -13.28 0.12
N THR A 35 -5.12 -12.41 -0.86
CA THR A 35 -5.21 -10.95 -0.66
C THR A 35 -6.43 -10.52 0.18
N ILE A 36 -7.56 -11.22 0.03
CA ILE A 36 -8.82 -10.92 0.73
C ILE A 36 -8.84 -11.54 2.14
N ALA A 37 -8.57 -12.85 2.23
CA ALA A 37 -8.67 -13.61 3.48
C ALA A 37 -7.43 -13.49 4.38
N GLY A 38 -6.29 -13.12 3.81
CA GLY A 38 -5.02 -13.04 4.53
C GLY A 38 -4.44 -14.40 4.88
N THR A 39 -3.61 -14.41 5.92
CA THR A 39 -2.91 -15.61 6.40
C THR A 39 -3.87 -16.48 7.22
N PRO A 40 -3.93 -17.81 7.01
CA PRO A 40 -4.72 -18.70 7.86
C PRO A 40 -4.34 -18.56 9.35
N SER A 41 -5.34 -18.47 10.23
CA SER A 41 -5.14 -18.12 11.66
C SER A 41 -4.09 -18.95 12.40
N VAL A 42 -3.98 -20.25 12.08
CA VAL A 42 -2.97 -21.16 12.66
C VAL A 42 -1.52 -20.83 12.28
N LEU A 43 -1.32 -20.07 11.19
CA LEU A 43 -0.03 -19.61 10.69
C LEU A 43 0.27 -18.14 11.00
N VAL A 44 -0.68 -17.41 11.61
CA VAL A 44 -0.51 -16.00 11.98
C VAL A 44 0.50 -15.87 13.13
N ALA A 45 1.39 -14.88 13.05
CA ALA A 45 2.25 -14.53 14.18
C ALA A 45 1.43 -13.91 15.30
N PRO A 46 1.55 -14.42 16.54
CA PRO A 46 0.89 -13.83 17.68
C PRO A 46 1.46 -12.43 17.94
N VAL A 47 0.56 -11.47 18.13
CA VAL A 47 0.87 -10.09 18.52
C VAL A 47 -0.06 -9.69 19.67
N PRO A 48 0.31 -8.69 20.50
CA PRO A 48 -0.58 -8.17 21.54
C PRO A 48 -1.95 -7.75 20.97
N GLU A 49 -2.98 -7.74 21.81
CA GLU A 49 -4.26 -7.18 21.43
C GLU A 49 -4.17 -5.65 21.26
N GLU A 50 -5.07 -5.05 20.47
CA GLU A 50 -5.03 -3.60 20.21
C GLU A 50 -5.12 -2.78 21.50
N VAL A 51 -5.86 -3.29 22.50
CA VAL A 51 -6.04 -2.65 23.82
C VAL A 51 -4.79 -2.70 24.71
N ASP A 52 -3.88 -3.67 24.48
CA ASP A 52 -2.65 -3.83 25.26
C ASP A 52 -1.48 -3.01 24.69
N VAL A 53 -1.54 -2.68 23.39
CA VAL A 53 -0.55 -1.81 22.76
C VAL A 53 -0.77 -0.38 23.20
N ARG A 54 0.26 0.22 23.83
CA ARG A 54 0.22 1.62 24.20
C ARG A 54 0.24 2.52 22.97
N GLN A 55 -0.91 3.12 22.68
CA GLN A 55 -1.13 3.93 21.50
C GLN A 55 -2.10 5.09 21.70
N THR A 56 -2.09 6.03 20.78
CA THR A 56 -3.06 7.13 20.68
C THR A 56 -3.08 7.67 19.25
N ASP A 57 -4.22 8.23 18.84
CA ASP A 57 -4.30 8.99 17.59
C ASP A 57 -4.01 10.47 17.92
N LEU A 58 -3.15 11.11 17.11
CA LEU A 58 -2.73 12.50 17.22
C LEU A 58 -3.03 13.24 15.91
N ALA A 59 -3.03 14.58 15.93
CA ALA A 59 -3.28 15.40 14.76
C ALA A 59 -2.29 16.57 14.67
N VAL A 60 -1.79 16.85 13.46
CA VAL A 60 -0.84 17.94 13.18
C VAL A 60 -1.23 18.78 11.97
N THR A 61 -0.93 20.07 12.02
CA THR A 61 -1.10 20.98 10.87
C THR A 61 0.15 20.93 9.99
N VAL A 62 0.08 20.23 8.86
CA VAL A 62 1.23 20.08 7.92
C VAL A 62 1.33 21.28 6.96
N ILE A 63 0.19 21.84 6.54
CA ILE A 63 0.12 23.01 5.65
C ILE A 63 -0.72 24.11 6.33
N PRO A 64 -0.11 25.06 7.08
CA PRO A 64 -0.84 26.08 7.83
C PRO A 64 -1.77 26.96 6.98
N GLU A 65 -1.43 27.22 5.72
CA GLU A 65 -2.16 28.09 4.82
C GLU A 65 -3.36 27.40 4.11
N ARG A 66 -3.59 26.11 4.38
CA ARG A 66 -4.49 25.26 3.57
C ARG A 66 -5.97 25.67 3.63
N LYS A 67 -6.52 25.88 2.42
CA LYS A 67 -7.83 26.38 1.97
C LYS A 67 -9.18 25.76 2.42
N LEU A 68 -9.26 24.70 3.22
CA LEU A 68 -10.35 23.69 3.08
C LEU A 68 -11.81 24.24 3.08
N PRO A 69 -12.71 23.69 2.22
CA PRO A 69 -14.14 23.99 2.30
C PRO A 69 -14.73 23.54 3.64
N PRO A 70 -15.79 24.18 4.15
CA PRO A 70 -16.41 23.83 5.43
C PRO A 70 -16.73 22.34 5.60
N VAL A 71 -17.17 21.65 4.55
CA VAL A 71 -17.46 20.20 4.57
C VAL A 71 -16.24 19.31 4.86
N LEU A 72 -15.02 19.79 4.56
CA LEU A 72 -13.76 19.08 4.81
C LEU A 72 -12.99 19.62 6.02
N SER A 73 -13.55 20.56 6.79
CA SER A 73 -12.88 21.21 7.92
C SER A 73 -12.25 20.25 8.96
N ARG A 74 -12.84 19.07 9.17
CA ARG A 74 -12.28 18.02 10.04
C ARG A 74 -10.93 17.45 9.58
N TYR A 75 -10.59 17.63 8.30
CA TYR A 75 -9.35 17.18 7.67
C TYR A 75 -8.32 18.30 7.52
N GLN A 76 -8.49 19.43 8.22
CA GLN A 76 -7.51 20.53 8.23
C GLN A 76 -6.18 20.11 8.87
N GLN A 77 -6.20 19.10 9.74
CA GLN A 77 -5.04 18.50 10.37
C GLN A 77 -4.88 17.06 9.91
N LEU A 78 -3.64 16.67 9.62
CA LEU A 78 -3.29 15.29 9.32
C LEU A 78 -3.35 14.50 10.61
N HIS A 79 -4.23 13.50 10.65
CA HIS A 79 -4.29 12.56 11.76
C HIS A 79 -3.30 11.41 11.52
N TYR A 80 -2.68 10.93 12.59
CA TYR A 80 -1.74 9.81 12.56
C TYR A 80 -1.82 9.02 13.87
N ARG A 81 -1.47 7.75 13.81
CA ARG A 81 -1.45 6.86 14.99
C ARG A 81 -0.04 6.72 15.51
N LEU A 82 0.14 6.93 16.81
CA LEU A 82 1.40 6.71 17.52
C LEU A 82 1.25 5.51 18.45
N ALA A 83 2.15 4.53 18.34
CA ALA A 83 2.40 3.52 19.38
C ALA A 83 3.82 3.69 19.94
N TRP A 84 4.01 3.56 21.26
CA TRP A 84 5.30 3.92 21.88
C TRP A 84 5.71 3.07 23.09
N GLN A 85 7.03 2.96 23.29
CA GLN A 85 7.69 2.31 24.43
C GLN A 85 7.85 3.28 25.62
N ASP A 86 8.07 2.75 26.83
CA ASP A 86 8.54 3.53 28.00
C ASP A 86 10.03 3.90 27.92
N THR A 87 10.80 3.14 27.13
CA THR A 87 12.25 3.23 27.03
C THR A 87 12.68 3.88 25.72
N PRO A 88 13.91 4.41 25.62
CA PRO A 88 14.47 4.88 24.36
C PRO A 88 14.43 3.79 23.29
N ALA A 89 13.90 4.11 22.11
CA ALA A 89 13.65 3.12 21.07
C ALA A 89 13.76 3.72 19.65
N PRO A 90 14.01 2.90 18.62
CA PRO A 90 13.94 3.34 17.23
C PRO A 90 12.49 3.69 16.87
N LEU A 91 12.30 4.71 16.01
CA LEU A 91 10.98 5.04 15.45
C LEU A 91 10.84 4.46 14.04
N VAL A 92 9.83 3.62 13.84
CA VAL A 92 9.36 3.21 12.51
C VAL A 92 8.25 4.16 12.03
N PHE A 93 8.44 4.79 10.89
CA PHE A 93 7.30 5.32 10.12
C PHE A 93 6.70 4.21 9.27
N LEU A 94 5.38 4.07 9.29
CA LEU A 94 4.65 3.03 8.56
C LEU A 94 3.59 3.68 7.64
N ILE A 95 3.82 3.60 6.32
CA ILE A 95 3.00 4.28 5.30
C ILE A 95 1.98 3.32 4.68
N ALA A 96 0.71 3.72 4.69
CA ALA A 96 -0.39 2.92 4.15
C ALA A 96 -0.45 2.86 2.61
N GLY A 97 -1.03 1.77 2.09
CA GLY A 97 -1.26 1.55 0.66
C GLY A 97 -2.44 2.33 0.08
N THR A 98 -2.68 2.20 -1.23
CA THR A 98 -3.65 3.01 -2.00
C THR A 98 -5.00 3.18 -1.30
N GLY A 99 -5.44 4.44 -1.15
CA GLY A 99 -6.69 4.83 -0.49
C GLY A 99 -6.80 4.50 1.01
N SER A 100 -5.80 3.85 1.61
CA SER A 100 -5.89 3.33 2.98
C SER A 100 -5.51 4.39 4.01
N SER A 101 -6.24 4.44 5.12
CA SER A 101 -5.95 5.29 6.28
C SER A 101 -4.88 4.69 7.19
N TYR A 102 -4.32 5.51 8.08
CA TYR A 102 -3.46 5.10 9.19
C TYR A 102 -4.13 4.09 10.15
N SER A 103 -5.47 3.99 10.14
CA SER A 103 -6.28 3.09 10.96
C SER A 103 -6.70 1.79 10.27
N SER A 104 -6.13 1.48 9.10
CA SER A 104 -6.48 0.27 8.35
C SER A 104 -5.97 -1.03 9.01
N PRO A 105 -6.73 -2.16 8.97
CA PRO A 105 -6.40 -3.36 9.76
C PRO A 105 -5.01 -3.96 9.51
N ARG A 106 -4.52 -3.93 8.26
CA ARG A 106 -3.16 -4.40 7.91
C ARG A 106 -2.08 -3.53 8.57
N LEU A 107 -2.31 -2.22 8.63
CA LEU A 107 -1.37 -1.24 9.17
C LEU A 107 -1.40 -1.27 10.71
N ASP A 108 -2.58 -1.50 11.31
CA ASP A 108 -2.69 -1.81 12.73
C ASP A 108 -1.87 -3.07 13.10
N TYR A 109 -2.06 -4.18 12.39
CA TYR A 109 -1.31 -5.42 12.66
C TYR A 109 0.21 -5.19 12.59
N LEU A 110 0.70 -4.55 11.52
CA LEU A 110 2.14 -4.24 11.37
C LEU A 110 2.65 -3.28 12.46
N LYS A 111 1.84 -2.30 12.89
CA LYS A 111 2.13 -1.44 14.05
C LYS A 111 2.28 -2.27 15.34
N ARG A 112 1.42 -3.27 15.56
CA ARG A 112 1.52 -4.17 16.73
C ARG A 112 2.76 -5.06 16.67
N VAL A 113 3.10 -5.61 15.49
CA VAL A 113 4.38 -6.32 15.24
C VAL A 113 5.58 -5.45 15.62
N PHE A 114 5.68 -4.24 15.08
CA PHE A 114 6.83 -3.37 15.34
C PHE A 114 6.90 -2.87 16.79
N TRP A 115 5.75 -2.65 17.43
CA TRP A 115 5.69 -2.27 18.84
C TRP A 115 6.10 -3.42 19.77
N GLN A 116 5.64 -4.65 19.53
CA GLN A 116 6.11 -5.84 20.27
C GLN A 116 7.62 -6.06 20.08
N ALA A 117 8.13 -5.80 18.89
CA ALA A 117 9.56 -5.84 18.58
C ALA A 117 10.40 -4.72 19.22
N GLY A 118 9.82 -3.89 20.09
CA GLY A 118 10.52 -2.88 20.90
C GLY A 118 10.71 -1.52 20.22
N MET A 119 9.90 -1.18 19.23
CA MET A 119 10.01 0.08 18.47
C MET A 119 8.89 1.07 18.82
N HIS A 120 9.14 2.37 18.64
CA HIS A 120 8.07 3.34 18.44
C HIS A 120 7.51 3.19 17.02
N VAL A 121 6.24 3.50 16.81
CA VAL A 121 5.60 3.45 15.48
C VAL A 121 4.74 4.68 15.25
N ILE A 122 4.98 5.41 14.16
CA ILE A 122 4.06 6.40 13.60
C ILE A 122 3.45 5.82 12.33
N VAL A 123 2.12 5.66 12.31
CA VAL A 123 1.37 5.16 11.15
C VAL A 123 0.75 6.35 10.42
N LEU A 124 0.96 6.41 9.10
CA LEU A 124 0.47 7.47 8.23
C LEU A 124 -0.46 6.90 7.15
N SER A 125 -1.54 7.63 6.86
CA SER A 125 -2.40 7.38 5.71
C SER A 125 -1.62 7.52 4.40
N SER A 126 -2.09 6.84 3.35
CA SER A 126 -1.51 6.97 2.02
C SER A 126 -1.66 8.40 1.49
N PRO A 127 -0.72 8.91 0.67
CA PRO A 127 -0.90 10.14 -0.09
C PRO A 127 -2.19 10.19 -0.93
N THR A 128 -2.79 9.02 -1.22
CA THR A 128 -4.06 8.86 -1.95
C THR A 128 -5.31 8.73 -1.08
N ASN A 129 -5.19 8.75 0.25
CA ASN A 129 -6.35 8.83 1.15
C ASN A 129 -6.84 10.28 1.27
N HIS A 130 -8.15 10.48 1.43
CA HIS A 130 -8.75 11.80 1.60
C HIS A 130 -8.13 12.66 2.71
N ASP A 131 -7.71 12.08 3.85
CA ASP A 131 -7.17 12.85 4.97
C ASP A 131 -5.81 13.50 4.60
N PHE A 132 -4.94 12.74 3.94
CA PHE A 132 -3.64 13.19 3.47
C PHE A 132 -3.79 14.18 2.31
N ILE A 133 -4.68 13.91 1.35
CA ILE A 133 -4.97 14.82 0.23
C ILE A 133 -5.42 16.19 0.75
N ALA A 134 -6.29 16.22 1.77
CA ALA A 134 -6.76 17.48 2.36
C ALA A 134 -5.66 18.18 3.17
N ALA A 135 -5.00 17.49 4.10
CA ALA A 135 -4.14 18.08 5.12
C ALA A 135 -2.67 18.30 4.71
N ALA A 136 -2.13 17.43 3.87
CA ALA A 136 -0.67 17.28 3.67
C ALA A 136 -0.23 17.25 2.19
N SER A 137 -1.09 16.89 1.24
CA SER A 137 -0.76 16.98 -0.19
C SER A 137 -0.73 18.44 -0.65
N ARG A 138 0.43 18.95 -1.06
CA ARG A 138 0.60 20.33 -1.51
C ARG A 138 -0.07 20.59 -2.86
N SER A 139 -0.02 19.64 -3.80
CA SER A 139 -0.70 19.72 -5.10
C SER A 139 -2.19 19.39 -5.03
N GLY A 140 -2.62 18.53 -4.08
CA GLY A 140 -3.92 17.88 -4.14
C GLY A 140 -4.01 16.76 -5.20
N LEU A 141 -2.90 16.48 -5.90
CA LEU A 141 -2.78 15.51 -6.98
C LEU A 141 -1.65 14.52 -6.64
N PRO A 142 -1.94 13.49 -5.83
CA PRO A 142 -0.97 12.43 -5.50
C PRO A 142 -0.79 11.45 -6.67
N GLY A 143 0.24 10.59 -6.56
CA GLY A 143 0.63 9.65 -7.61
C GLY A 143 1.91 10.06 -8.34
N LEU A 144 2.64 11.07 -7.84
CA LEU A 144 3.93 11.49 -8.36
C LEU A 144 5.01 11.23 -7.31
N GLY A 145 5.73 10.11 -7.42
CA GLY A 145 6.62 9.58 -6.37
C GLY A 145 7.50 10.63 -5.67
N LYS A 146 8.17 11.52 -6.42
CA LYS A 146 9.03 12.59 -5.87
C LYS A 146 8.26 13.71 -5.17
N ASN A 147 7.02 14.00 -5.56
CA ASN A 147 6.19 15.01 -4.90
C ASN A 147 5.52 14.42 -3.66
N ASP A 148 4.94 13.23 -3.79
CA ASP A 148 4.35 12.46 -2.69
C ASP A 148 5.39 12.25 -1.57
N ALA A 149 6.63 11.92 -1.92
CA ALA A 149 7.73 11.77 -0.97
C ALA A 149 8.09 13.06 -0.24
N ARG A 150 8.05 14.23 -0.90
CA ARG A 150 8.27 15.52 -0.23
C ARG A 150 7.14 15.83 0.75
N ASP A 151 5.91 15.54 0.36
CA ASP A 151 4.71 15.79 1.17
C ASP A 151 4.70 14.86 2.39
N LEU A 152 5.02 13.57 2.21
CA LEU A 152 5.25 12.60 3.27
C LEU A 152 6.40 13.01 4.19
N HIS A 153 7.58 13.35 3.66
CA HIS A 153 8.73 13.77 4.47
C HIS A 153 8.41 15.00 5.34
N THR A 154 7.66 15.97 4.80
CA THR A 154 7.15 17.11 5.57
C THR A 154 6.18 16.66 6.68
N ALA A 155 5.21 15.80 6.36
CA ALA A 155 4.26 15.27 7.33
C ALA A 155 4.93 14.45 8.45
N MET A 156 5.87 13.57 8.08
CA MET A 156 6.68 12.76 8.98
C MET A 156 7.50 13.63 9.94
N SER A 157 8.06 14.74 9.45
CA SER A 157 8.85 15.69 10.24
C SER A 157 8.01 16.32 11.35
N VAL A 158 6.85 16.87 10.99
CA VAL A 158 5.95 17.51 11.95
C VAL A 158 5.33 16.49 12.90
N ALA A 159 4.95 15.30 12.41
CA ALA A 159 4.37 14.24 13.23
C ALA A 159 5.37 13.65 14.24
N ALA A 160 6.65 13.49 13.87
CA ALA A 160 7.68 13.01 14.79
C ALA A 160 7.99 14.04 15.89
N GLU A 161 8.22 15.31 15.54
CA GLU A 161 8.49 16.33 16.55
C GLU A 161 7.29 16.56 17.49
N HIS A 162 6.07 16.54 16.96
CA HIS A 162 4.85 16.57 17.79
C HIS A 162 4.70 15.33 18.67
N ALA A 163 4.99 14.12 18.15
CA ALA A 163 4.96 12.90 18.96
C ALA A 163 5.99 12.95 20.10
N ARG A 164 7.20 13.47 19.82
CA ARG A 164 8.25 13.69 20.83
C ARG A 164 7.82 14.68 21.90
N SER A 165 7.20 15.82 21.55
CA SER A 165 6.73 16.78 22.55
C SER A 165 5.56 16.24 23.37
N GLU A 166 4.57 15.62 22.73
CA GLU A 166 3.33 15.18 23.40
C GLU A 166 3.51 13.96 24.31
N LYS A 167 4.47 13.08 24.00
CA LYS A 167 4.72 11.84 24.76
C LYS A 167 6.13 11.73 25.35
N ASN A 168 6.95 12.79 25.27
CA ASN A 168 8.34 12.81 25.73
C ASN A 168 9.16 11.62 25.17
N LEU A 169 9.06 11.39 23.86
CA LEU A 169 9.70 10.24 23.20
C LEU A 169 11.21 10.44 23.03
N GLU A 170 11.99 9.46 23.48
CA GLU A 170 13.42 9.36 23.21
C GLU A 170 13.69 8.45 22.01
N ILE A 171 13.66 9.03 20.82
CA ILE A 171 13.93 8.33 19.56
C ILE A 171 15.44 8.13 19.40
N THR A 172 15.89 6.88 19.28
CA THR A 172 17.32 6.54 19.13
C THR A 172 17.80 6.57 17.69
N GLU A 173 16.94 6.22 16.74
CA GLU A 173 17.17 6.23 15.28
C GLU A 173 15.83 6.18 14.53
N TYR A 174 15.85 6.44 13.22
CA TYR A 174 14.66 6.36 12.37
C TYR A 174 14.73 5.18 11.40
N ARG A 175 13.58 4.54 11.22
CA ARG A 175 13.34 3.42 10.31
C ARG A 175 12.05 3.68 9.53
N LEU A 176 11.91 3.05 8.38
CA LEU A 176 10.81 3.29 7.44
C LEU A 176 10.23 1.97 6.93
N ALA A 177 8.92 1.89 6.84
CA ALA A 177 8.21 0.78 6.20
C ALA A 177 7.01 1.32 5.43
N GLY A 178 6.65 0.62 4.36
CA GLY A 178 5.44 0.93 3.61
C GLY A 178 4.83 -0.33 3.03
N PHE A 179 3.51 -0.30 2.78
CA PHE A 179 2.79 -1.37 2.11
C PHE A 179 2.20 -0.89 0.79
N SER A 180 2.32 -1.69 -0.28
CA SER A 180 1.75 -1.40 -1.60
C SER A 180 2.23 -0.04 -2.13
N LEU A 181 1.34 0.87 -2.53
CA LEU A 181 1.70 2.26 -2.87
C LEU A 181 2.53 2.95 -1.77
N GLY A 182 2.26 2.68 -0.49
CA GLY A 182 3.06 3.20 0.62
C GLY A 182 4.50 2.68 0.61
N ALA A 183 4.76 1.50 0.05
CA ALA A 183 6.11 0.97 -0.17
C ALA A 183 6.81 1.69 -1.32
N LEU A 184 6.12 1.95 -2.44
CA LEU A 184 6.64 2.82 -3.50
C LEU A 184 6.98 4.22 -2.96
N ASN A 185 6.09 4.80 -2.15
CA ASN A 185 6.34 6.09 -1.50
C ASN A 185 7.53 6.01 -0.54
N ALA A 186 7.65 4.95 0.27
CA ALA A 186 8.78 4.75 1.18
C ALA A 186 10.13 4.72 0.45
N ALA A 187 10.19 4.12 -0.74
CA ALA A 187 11.41 4.11 -1.57
C ALA A 187 11.82 5.52 -2.02
N PHE A 188 10.87 6.36 -2.47
CA PHE A 188 11.14 7.75 -2.83
C PHE A 188 11.41 8.65 -1.62
N VAL A 189 10.77 8.40 -0.46
CA VAL A 189 11.07 9.10 0.81
C VAL A 189 12.48 8.79 1.29
N ALA A 190 12.91 7.53 1.22
CA ALA A 190 14.28 7.14 1.55
C ALA A 190 15.30 7.80 0.62
N GLN A 191 15.03 7.85 -0.70
CA GLN A 191 15.88 8.58 -1.65
C GLN A 191 15.97 10.07 -1.31
N LEU A 192 14.84 10.73 -1.06
CA LEU A 192 14.81 12.15 -0.70
C LEU A 192 15.57 12.43 0.60
N ASP A 193 15.41 11.57 1.61
CA ASP A 193 16.10 11.74 2.88
C ASP A 193 17.59 11.35 2.81
N ASP A 194 18.02 10.59 1.81
CA ASP A 194 19.45 10.37 1.55
C ASP A 194 20.16 11.66 1.13
N ASP A 195 19.46 12.60 0.47
CA ASP A 195 19.94 13.96 0.21
C ASP A 195 19.78 14.89 1.43
N LEU A 196 18.63 14.85 2.12
CA LEU A 196 18.31 15.78 3.22
C LEU A 196 18.97 15.43 4.55
N LYS A 197 19.31 14.15 4.78
CA LYS A 197 19.89 13.59 6.02
C LYS A 197 19.15 13.95 7.30
N GLN A 198 17.82 14.12 7.24
CA GLN A 198 17.05 14.53 8.42
C GLN A 198 16.70 13.34 9.31
N PHE A 199 16.23 12.24 8.72
CA PHE A 199 15.96 11.00 9.45
C PHE A 199 17.16 10.04 9.38
N ASN A 200 17.89 10.06 8.26
CA ASN A 200 18.98 9.17 7.90
C ASN A 200 18.60 7.70 8.18
N PHE A 201 17.53 7.24 7.52
CA PHE A 201 16.88 5.94 7.80
C PHE A 201 17.86 4.78 7.82
N THR A 202 17.97 4.11 8.97
CA THR A 202 18.89 2.97 9.13
C THR A 202 18.29 1.67 8.61
N ARG A 203 16.97 1.58 8.45
CA ARG A 203 16.26 0.47 7.77
C ARG A 203 15.06 1.00 7.01
N THR A 204 14.88 0.56 5.77
CA THR A 204 13.70 0.83 4.93
C THR A 204 13.14 -0.48 4.37
N LEU A 205 11.88 -0.82 4.65
CA LEU A 205 11.25 -2.06 4.19
C LEU A 205 10.08 -1.80 3.24
N LEU A 206 10.17 -2.35 2.03
CA LEU A 206 9.17 -2.20 0.98
C LEU A 206 8.30 -3.48 0.94
N LEU A 207 7.07 -3.43 1.44
CA LEU A 207 6.16 -4.59 1.47
C LEU A 207 5.22 -4.56 0.25
N ASN A 208 5.35 -5.53 -0.65
CA ASN A 208 4.60 -5.66 -1.91
C ASN A 208 4.55 -4.36 -2.74
N PRO A 209 5.69 -3.68 -3.03
CA PRO A 209 5.67 -2.42 -3.76
C PRO A 209 5.27 -2.63 -5.23
N PRO A 210 4.42 -1.76 -5.83
CA PRO A 210 4.37 -1.64 -7.27
C PRO A 210 5.74 -1.16 -7.78
N VAL A 211 6.26 -1.81 -8.82
CA VAL A 211 7.48 -1.35 -9.52
C VAL A 211 7.12 -0.24 -10.49
N ASP A 212 6.14 -0.50 -11.35
CA ASP A 212 5.54 0.46 -12.26
C ASP A 212 4.11 0.75 -11.77
N LEU A 213 3.90 1.96 -11.26
CA LEU A 213 2.61 2.39 -10.74
C LEU A 213 1.54 2.44 -11.85
N TYR A 214 1.92 2.83 -13.06
CA TYR A 214 1.02 2.94 -14.21
C TYR A 214 0.56 1.56 -14.69
N ALA A 215 1.47 0.59 -14.78
CA ALA A 215 1.12 -0.80 -15.06
C ALA A 215 0.22 -1.39 -13.95
N SER A 216 0.55 -1.12 -12.69
CA SER A 216 -0.18 -1.65 -11.52
C SER A 216 -1.62 -1.13 -11.46
N ILE A 217 -1.86 0.18 -11.66
CA ILE A 217 -3.23 0.72 -11.66
C ILE A 217 -4.06 0.18 -12.82
N ARG A 218 -3.48 -0.01 -14.01
CA ARG A 218 -4.21 -0.58 -15.16
C ARG A 218 -4.60 -2.04 -14.93
N ARG A 219 -3.79 -2.80 -14.17
CA ARG A 219 -4.11 -4.16 -13.71
C ARG A 219 -5.27 -4.14 -12.72
N LEU A 220 -5.22 -3.28 -11.70
CA LEU A 220 -6.31 -3.11 -10.72
C LEU A 220 -7.63 -2.71 -11.39
N ASP A 221 -7.59 -1.74 -12.30
CA ASP A 221 -8.77 -1.28 -13.04
C ASP A 221 -9.37 -2.39 -13.92
N ALA A 222 -8.57 -3.35 -14.39
CA ALA A 222 -9.04 -4.49 -15.17
C ALA A 222 -9.81 -5.50 -14.30
N LEU A 223 -9.44 -5.69 -13.03
CA LEU A 223 -10.17 -6.58 -12.11
C LEU A 223 -11.63 -6.14 -11.91
N ALA A 224 -11.88 -4.84 -11.87
CA ALA A 224 -13.22 -4.24 -11.79
C ALA A 224 -14.04 -4.38 -13.10
N ARG A 225 -13.45 -4.92 -14.17
CA ARG A 225 -14.08 -5.14 -15.48
C ARG A 225 -14.15 -6.62 -15.86
N THR A 226 -13.77 -7.53 -14.97
CA THR A 226 -13.85 -8.97 -15.21
C THR A 226 -15.31 -9.39 -15.38
N GLN A 227 -15.62 -10.12 -16.45
CA GLN A 227 -16.95 -10.68 -16.66
C GLN A 227 -17.20 -11.83 -15.67
N VAL A 228 -18.33 -11.76 -14.96
CA VAL A 228 -18.81 -12.82 -14.07
C VAL A 228 -20.10 -13.40 -14.66
N ASP A 229 -20.17 -14.73 -14.79
CA ASP A 229 -21.35 -15.40 -15.33
C ASP A 229 -22.57 -15.19 -14.41
N GLY A 230 -23.70 -14.80 -15.00
CA GLY A 230 -24.92 -14.42 -14.27
C GLY A 230 -25.01 -12.94 -13.88
N VAL A 231 -23.91 -12.18 -13.95
CA VAL A 231 -23.85 -10.75 -13.60
C VAL A 231 -23.85 -9.90 -14.88
N SER A 232 -24.74 -8.90 -14.95
CA SER A 232 -24.87 -7.99 -16.12
C SER A 232 -24.76 -6.50 -15.79
N SER A 233 -24.73 -6.16 -14.49
CA SER A 233 -24.51 -4.79 -13.97
C SER A 233 -23.84 -4.84 -12.59
N GLY A 234 -23.27 -3.71 -12.15
CA GLY A 234 -22.65 -3.61 -10.83
C GLY A 234 -23.63 -3.88 -9.67
N ASP A 235 -24.90 -3.47 -9.80
CA ASP A 235 -25.93 -3.79 -8.79
C ASP A 235 -26.21 -5.30 -8.73
N SER A 236 -26.25 -5.98 -9.90
CA SER A 236 -26.42 -7.44 -9.93
C SER A 236 -25.23 -8.22 -9.35
N PHE A 237 -24.04 -7.61 -9.24
CA PHE A 237 -22.88 -8.25 -8.62
C PHE A 237 -23.02 -8.37 -7.11
N TYR A 238 -23.33 -7.25 -6.44
CA TYR A 238 -23.43 -7.24 -4.98
C TYR A 238 -24.55 -8.18 -4.51
N GLU A 239 -25.68 -8.21 -5.22
CA GLU A 239 -26.77 -9.14 -4.90
C GLU A 239 -26.40 -10.61 -5.21
N HIS A 240 -25.66 -10.89 -6.30
CA HIS A 240 -25.17 -12.23 -6.59
C HIS A 240 -24.18 -12.75 -5.52
N ILE A 241 -23.28 -11.89 -5.03
CA ILE A 241 -22.41 -12.20 -3.88
C ILE A 241 -23.25 -12.37 -2.60
N PHE A 242 -24.20 -11.47 -2.33
CA PHE A 242 -25.06 -11.55 -1.15
C PHE A 242 -25.91 -12.83 -1.16
N GLU A 243 -26.44 -13.25 -2.31
CA GLU A 243 -27.14 -14.53 -2.46
C GLU A 243 -26.24 -15.73 -2.16
N LYS A 244 -24.98 -15.75 -2.64
CA LYS A 244 -24.02 -16.83 -2.29
C LYS A 244 -23.74 -16.87 -0.79
N LEU A 245 -23.59 -15.71 -0.15
CA LEU A 245 -23.43 -15.60 1.31
C LEU A 245 -24.70 -16.10 2.03
N ALA A 246 -25.88 -15.64 1.62
CA ALA A 246 -27.16 -16.04 2.21
C ALA A 246 -27.40 -17.55 2.11
N ARG A 247 -27.17 -18.15 0.93
CA ARG A 247 -27.24 -19.61 0.73
C ARG A 247 -26.26 -20.38 1.64
N HIS A 248 -25.06 -19.84 1.88
CA HIS A 248 -24.12 -20.44 2.84
C HIS A 248 -24.68 -20.40 4.27
N PHE A 249 -25.23 -19.27 4.72
CA PHE A 249 -25.86 -19.16 6.06
C PHE A 249 -27.13 -20.03 6.21
N GLU A 250 -27.93 -20.20 5.15
CA GLU A 250 -29.09 -21.11 5.15
C GLU A 250 -28.72 -22.58 5.41
N THR A 251 -27.47 -22.99 5.13
CA THR A 251 -26.97 -24.34 5.45
C THR A 251 -26.57 -24.54 6.92
N GLY A 252 -26.69 -23.52 7.77
CA GLY A 252 -26.53 -23.62 9.22
C GLY A 252 -25.14 -23.24 9.76
N ALA A 253 -24.31 -22.56 8.98
CA ALA A 253 -23.05 -21.99 9.46
C ALA A 253 -23.30 -20.84 10.45
N THR A 254 -22.76 -20.93 11.67
CA THR A 254 -23.04 -19.97 12.77
C THR A 254 -21.83 -19.19 13.28
N ASP A 255 -20.60 -19.49 12.84
CA ASP A 255 -19.40 -18.74 13.22
C ASP A 255 -19.09 -17.61 12.23
N ILE A 256 -18.97 -16.38 12.74
CA ILE A 256 -18.69 -15.16 11.96
C ILE A 256 -17.32 -14.60 12.37
N GLU A 257 -16.25 -15.27 11.95
CA GLU A 257 -14.88 -14.76 12.03
C GLU A 257 -14.13 -15.03 10.70
N SER A 258 -12.80 -14.96 10.66
CA SER A 258 -11.99 -15.28 9.47
C SER A 258 -12.24 -16.70 8.91
N SER A 259 -12.80 -17.58 9.73
CA SER A 259 -13.33 -18.90 9.35
C SER A 259 -14.46 -18.83 8.30
N LEU A 260 -15.23 -17.74 8.24
CA LEU A 260 -16.34 -17.58 7.30
C LEU A 260 -15.87 -17.57 5.84
N PHE A 261 -14.87 -16.75 5.51
CA PHE A 261 -14.33 -16.71 4.14
C PHE A 261 -13.70 -18.05 3.74
N ALA A 262 -12.94 -18.69 4.64
CA ALA A 262 -12.40 -20.02 4.39
C ALA A 262 -13.50 -21.09 4.22
N GLY A 263 -14.56 -21.04 5.05
CA GLY A 263 -15.71 -21.93 4.98
C GLY A 263 -16.52 -21.78 3.70
N ILE A 264 -16.76 -20.55 3.24
CA ILE A 264 -17.39 -20.27 1.94
C ILE A 264 -16.55 -20.86 0.80
N GLN A 265 -15.24 -20.64 0.83
CA GLN A 265 -14.27 -21.13 -0.18
C GLN A 265 -14.03 -22.64 -0.14
N HIS A 266 -14.49 -23.33 0.89
CA HIS A 266 -14.50 -24.80 0.99
C HIS A 266 -15.91 -25.40 0.84
N SER A 267 -16.87 -24.61 0.34
CA SER A 267 -18.25 -25.02 0.07
C SER A 267 -18.63 -24.88 -1.40
N ASP A 268 -19.74 -25.46 -1.81
CA ASP A 268 -20.31 -25.29 -3.16
C ASP A 268 -20.67 -23.83 -3.51
N ASN A 269 -20.68 -22.93 -2.51
CA ASN A 269 -20.88 -21.49 -2.68
C ASN A 269 -19.56 -20.70 -2.81
N ALA A 270 -18.43 -21.37 -3.05
CA ALA A 270 -17.14 -20.71 -3.26
C ALA A 270 -17.21 -19.59 -4.32
N LEU A 271 -16.44 -18.53 -4.09
CA LEU A 271 -16.28 -17.46 -5.07
C LEU A 271 -15.20 -17.86 -6.07
N THR A 272 -15.54 -17.80 -7.34
CA THR A 272 -14.67 -18.01 -8.49
C THR A 272 -13.64 -16.89 -8.63
N ASP A 273 -12.55 -17.14 -9.36
CA ASP A 273 -11.51 -16.14 -9.62
C ASP A 273 -12.07 -14.82 -10.21
N PRO A 274 -13.04 -14.83 -11.16
CA PRO A 274 -13.74 -13.62 -11.59
C PRO A 274 -14.46 -12.85 -10.49
N GLU A 275 -15.13 -13.54 -9.56
CA GLU A 275 -15.85 -12.91 -8.44
C GLU A 275 -14.88 -12.32 -7.40
N LEU A 276 -13.79 -13.05 -7.10
CA LEU A 276 -12.72 -12.58 -6.21
C LEU A 276 -11.98 -11.36 -6.80
N ALA A 277 -11.66 -11.42 -8.10
CA ALA A 277 -11.11 -10.29 -8.83
C ALA A 277 -12.05 -9.08 -8.78
N MET A 278 -13.34 -9.26 -9.05
CA MET A 278 -14.30 -8.16 -9.04
C MET A 278 -14.56 -7.58 -7.64
N LEU A 279 -14.49 -8.39 -6.57
CA LEU A 279 -14.49 -7.90 -5.18
C LEU A 279 -13.30 -6.96 -4.91
N ILE A 280 -12.08 -7.37 -5.30
CA ILE A 280 -10.88 -6.54 -5.17
C ILE A 280 -11.02 -5.26 -6.01
N GLY A 281 -11.44 -5.40 -7.27
CA GLY A 281 -11.68 -4.28 -8.18
C GLY A 281 -12.72 -3.28 -7.65
N ALA A 282 -13.76 -3.76 -6.97
CA ALA A 282 -14.78 -2.92 -6.34
C ALA A 282 -14.20 -2.09 -5.16
N VAL A 283 -13.41 -2.69 -4.28
CA VAL A 283 -12.73 -1.98 -3.18
C VAL A 283 -11.81 -0.89 -3.74
N PHE A 284 -10.99 -1.23 -4.74
CA PHE A 284 -10.13 -0.25 -5.41
C PHE A 284 -10.90 0.82 -6.18
N ARG A 285 -12.10 0.52 -6.70
CA ARG A 285 -12.99 1.50 -7.34
C ARG A 285 -13.48 2.57 -6.36
N PHE A 286 -13.78 2.20 -5.11
CA PHE A 286 -14.08 3.19 -4.05
C PHE A 286 -12.86 4.06 -3.73
N SER A 287 -11.66 3.48 -3.63
CA SER A 287 -10.41 4.24 -3.44
C SER A 287 -10.14 5.22 -4.59
N ALA A 288 -10.35 4.79 -5.84
CA ALA A 288 -10.22 5.66 -7.01
C ALA A 288 -11.28 6.78 -7.03
N ALA A 289 -12.50 6.51 -6.59
CA ALA A 289 -13.57 7.51 -6.51
C ALA A 289 -13.30 8.56 -5.42
N ASP A 290 -12.80 8.15 -4.26
CA ASP A 290 -12.41 9.06 -3.16
C ASP A 290 -11.23 9.95 -3.60
N LEU A 291 -10.19 9.36 -4.20
CA LEU A 291 -9.08 10.08 -4.82
C LEU A 291 -9.57 11.10 -5.86
N ASN A 292 -10.41 10.67 -6.82
CA ASN A 292 -10.92 11.56 -7.88
C ASN A 292 -11.72 12.73 -7.32
N PHE A 293 -12.58 12.48 -6.34
CA PHE A 293 -13.41 13.50 -5.69
C PHE A 293 -12.55 14.48 -4.87
N MET A 294 -11.62 13.97 -4.07
CA MET A 294 -10.77 14.79 -3.21
C MET A 294 -9.78 15.63 -4.02
N ALA A 295 -9.19 15.07 -5.08
CA ALA A 295 -8.37 15.83 -6.03
C ALA A 295 -9.16 17.00 -6.65
N ASP A 296 -10.36 16.73 -7.16
CA ASP A 296 -11.24 17.75 -7.76
C ASP A 296 -11.62 18.87 -6.78
N VAL A 297 -11.93 18.53 -5.52
CA VAL A 297 -12.25 19.51 -4.47
C VAL A 297 -11.04 20.32 -4.00
N ILE A 298 -9.85 19.72 -3.94
CA ILE A 298 -8.63 20.43 -3.48
C ILE A 298 -8.01 21.30 -4.58
N THR A 299 -8.05 20.83 -5.83
CA THR A 299 -7.60 21.59 -7.02
C THR A 299 -8.64 22.57 -7.57
N GLU A 300 -9.87 22.53 -7.04
CA GLU A 300 -11.01 23.33 -7.50
C GLU A 300 -11.36 23.07 -8.99
N GLY A 301 -11.20 21.82 -9.43
CA GLY A 301 -11.34 21.39 -10.83
C GLY A 301 -12.77 21.43 -11.40
N GLY A 302 -13.80 21.43 -10.56
CA GLY A 302 -15.20 21.58 -10.95
C GLY A 302 -15.82 20.37 -11.68
N ARG A 303 -15.15 19.21 -11.68
CA ARG A 303 -15.47 18.03 -12.51
C ARG A 303 -16.52 17.13 -11.85
N TYR A 304 -16.46 16.95 -10.54
CA TYR A 304 -17.43 16.20 -9.74
C TYR A 304 -18.18 17.12 -8.79
N SER A 305 -17.48 18.03 -8.12
CA SER A 305 -18.01 18.99 -7.14
C SER A 305 -18.17 20.39 -7.74
N PRO A 306 -19.12 21.22 -7.26
CA PRO A 306 -19.03 22.67 -7.45
C PRO A 306 -17.80 23.26 -6.74
N PRO A 307 -17.40 24.50 -7.08
CA PRO A 307 -16.33 25.23 -6.40
C PRO A 307 -16.55 25.39 -4.88
N ARG A 308 -15.45 25.69 -4.20
CA ARG A 308 -15.27 25.62 -2.74
C ARG A 308 -16.36 26.33 -1.91
N GLU A 309 -16.90 27.44 -2.42
CA GLU A 309 -17.87 28.30 -1.73
C GLU A 309 -19.27 27.68 -1.56
N GLU A 310 -19.61 26.63 -2.31
CA GLU A 310 -20.91 25.94 -2.23
C GLU A 310 -20.93 24.75 -1.24
N LEU A 311 -19.76 24.26 -0.81
CA LEU A 311 -19.62 23.07 0.02
C LEU A 311 -19.69 23.36 1.53
N LYS A 312 -20.93 23.49 2.04
CA LYS A 312 -21.23 23.69 3.47
C LYS A 312 -21.07 22.40 4.28
N VAL A 313 -20.94 22.51 5.60
CA VAL A 313 -20.88 21.36 6.54
C VAL A 313 -22.08 20.40 6.37
N SER A 314 -23.26 20.94 6.01
CA SER A 314 -24.48 20.18 5.76
C SER A 314 -24.64 19.64 4.33
N THR A 315 -23.68 19.87 3.43
CA THR A 315 -23.77 19.41 2.03
C THR A 315 -23.51 17.91 1.98
N SER A 316 -24.49 17.13 1.50
CA SER A 316 -24.30 15.71 1.24
C SER A 316 -23.30 15.50 0.11
N LEU A 317 -22.23 14.74 0.38
CA LEU A 317 -21.21 14.41 -0.62
C LEU A 317 -21.58 13.20 -1.50
N THR A 318 -22.63 12.46 -1.13
CA THR A 318 -23.09 11.26 -1.86
C THR A 318 -23.34 11.48 -3.36
N PRO A 319 -23.94 12.61 -3.82
CA PRO A 319 -24.14 12.85 -5.26
C PRO A 319 -22.84 13.10 -6.03
N TYR A 320 -21.77 13.52 -5.37
CA TYR A 320 -20.45 13.75 -5.98
C TYR A 320 -19.65 12.44 -6.01
N LEU A 321 -19.62 11.69 -4.90
CA LEU A 321 -19.02 10.36 -4.82
C LEU A 321 -19.65 9.40 -5.86
N ARG A 322 -20.97 9.42 -6.02
CA ARG A 322 -21.67 8.63 -7.07
C ARG A 322 -21.22 8.97 -8.49
N ARG A 323 -20.79 10.21 -8.77
CA ARG A 323 -20.22 10.59 -10.07
C ARG A 323 -18.77 10.16 -10.18
N ALA A 324 -17.99 10.30 -9.11
CA ALA A 324 -16.59 9.87 -9.06
C ALA A 324 -16.43 8.35 -9.20
N LEU A 325 -17.41 7.52 -8.78
CA LEU A 325 -17.42 6.06 -8.98
C LEU A 325 -17.32 5.61 -10.44
N PHE A 326 -17.65 6.46 -11.42
CA PHE A 326 -17.46 6.13 -12.84
C PHE A 326 -16.01 6.33 -13.31
N CYS A 327 -15.15 6.97 -12.51
CA CYS A 327 -13.76 7.25 -12.81
C CYS A 327 -12.83 6.35 -11.99
N ASP A 328 -12.06 5.50 -12.67
CA ASP A 328 -11.00 4.68 -12.09
C ASP A 328 -9.66 5.43 -12.02
N PHE A 329 -8.58 4.72 -11.67
CA PHE A 329 -7.23 5.29 -11.61
C PHE A 329 -6.71 5.72 -12.98
N GLY A 330 -6.99 4.96 -14.05
CA GLY A 330 -6.72 5.39 -15.43
C GLY A 330 -7.45 6.70 -15.76
N CYS A 331 -8.75 6.77 -15.46
CA CYS A 331 -9.52 8.00 -15.63
C CYS A 331 -9.00 9.18 -14.77
N TYR A 332 -8.56 8.96 -13.53
CA TYR A 332 -7.90 9.98 -12.68
C TYR A 332 -6.63 10.51 -13.34
N LEU A 333 -5.79 9.60 -13.83
CA LEU A 333 -4.54 9.91 -14.49
C LEU A 333 -4.80 10.78 -15.72
N ASP A 334 -5.65 10.33 -16.64
CA ASP A 334 -5.93 11.02 -17.91
C ASP A 334 -6.58 12.39 -17.71
N ASN A 335 -7.46 12.54 -16.71
CA ASN A 335 -8.30 13.72 -16.55
C ASN A 335 -7.81 14.75 -15.52
N GLN A 336 -6.91 14.36 -14.61
CA GLN A 336 -6.44 15.21 -13.52
C GLN A 336 -4.90 15.25 -13.44
N LEU A 337 -4.25 14.10 -13.28
CA LEU A 337 -2.81 14.06 -13.00
C LEU A 337 -1.95 14.38 -14.23
N TRP A 338 -2.23 13.75 -15.36
CA TRP A 338 -1.51 13.94 -16.62
C TRP A 338 -1.61 15.37 -17.16
N PRO A 339 -2.80 16.03 -17.22
CA PRO A 339 -2.89 17.44 -17.61
C PRO A 339 -2.03 18.36 -16.75
N ALA A 340 -2.02 18.16 -15.43
CA ALA A 340 -1.18 18.94 -14.52
C ALA A 340 0.31 18.69 -14.77
N TRP A 341 0.74 17.43 -14.83
CA TRP A 341 2.15 17.07 -15.01
C TRP A 341 2.71 17.50 -16.37
N SER A 342 1.97 17.25 -17.46
CA SER A 342 2.39 17.57 -18.83
C SER A 342 2.49 19.08 -19.07
N SER A 343 1.64 19.89 -18.42
CA SER A 343 1.74 21.36 -18.50
C SER A 343 3.08 21.91 -17.98
N ALA A 344 3.67 21.25 -16.98
CA ALA A 344 4.99 21.56 -16.42
C ALA A 344 6.14 20.83 -17.13
N ASN A 345 5.86 19.87 -18.00
CA ASN A 345 6.81 18.98 -18.67
C ASN A 345 6.60 18.97 -20.19
N GLN A 346 6.64 20.16 -20.82
CA GLN A 346 6.42 20.31 -22.25
C GLN A 346 7.33 19.40 -23.08
N GLY A 347 6.73 18.64 -24.00
CA GLY A 347 7.43 17.71 -24.90
C GLY A 347 7.65 16.29 -24.35
N LYS A 348 7.34 16.03 -23.07
CA LYS A 348 7.31 14.67 -22.51
C LYS A 348 5.98 13.96 -22.77
N THR A 349 5.98 12.64 -22.60
CA THR A 349 4.88 11.70 -22.82
C THR A 349 4.35 11.11 -21.51
N VAL A 350 3.24 10.37 -21.57
CA VAL A 350 2.70 9.64 -20.41
C VAL A 350 3.66 8.54 -19.94
N ASP A 351 4.43 7.96 -20.87
CA ASP A 351 5.42 6.93 -20.57
C ASP A 351 6.63 7.52 -19.81
N ASP A 352 7.02 8.78 -20.10
CA ASP A 352 8.02 9.51 -19.30
C ASP A 352 7.53 9.74 -17.86
N MET A 353 6.23 10.05 -17.67
CA MET A 353 5.63 10.20 -16.35
C MET A 353 5.53 8.86 -15.61
N ALA A 354 5.14 7.78 -16.29
CA ALA A 354 5.12 6.44 -15.75
C ALA A 354 6.53 6.00 -15.31
N TRP A 355 7.55 6.28 -16.13
CA TRP A 355 8.94 6.03 -15.77
C TRP A 355 9.36 6.83 -14.54
N GLU A 356 9.18 8.15 -14.52
CA GLU A 356 9.55 9.03 -13.40
C GLU A 356 8.82 8.74 -12.07
N THR A 357 7.74 7.97 -12.10
CA THR A 357 6.97 7.53 -10.92
C THR A 357 7.20 6.07 -10.54
N SER A 358 7.96 5.32 -11.35
CA SER A 358 8.33 3.92 -11.10
C SER A 358 9.59 3.77 -10.23
N LEU A 359 9.73 2.61 -9.58
CA LEU A 359 10.99 2.22 -8.91
C LEU A 359 12.17 2.11 -9.89
N TYR A 360 11.91 1.88 -11.19
CA TYR A 360 12.96 1.84 -12.21
C TYR A 360 13.76 3.15 -12.27
N SER A 361 13.07 4.30 -12.14
CA SER A 361 13.72 5.63 -12.16
C SER A 361 14.70 5.88 -11.01
N ILE A 362 14.66 5.04 -9.96
CA ILE A 362 15.51 5.11 -8.77
C ILE A 362 16.31 3.82 -8.55
N GLU A 363 16.34 2.91 -9.53
CA GLU A 363 17.05 1.62 -9.44
C GLU A 363 18.52 1.76 -8.97
N PRO A 364 19.36 2.69 -9.49
CA PRO A 364 20.75 2.78 -9.05
C PRO A 364 20.89 3.05 -7.54
N TYR A 365 19.95 3.80 -6.96
CA TYR A 365 19.87 4.06 -5.52
C TYR A 365 19.43 2.80 -4.76
N LEU A 366 18.34 2.14 -5.18
CA LEU A 366 17.83 0.91 -4.56
C LEU A 366 18.82 -0.25 -4.61
N ARG A 367 19.60 -0.35 -5.69
CA ARG A 367 20.64 -1.37 -5.92
C ARG A 367 21.83 -1.19 -4.99
N THR A 368 22.22 0.06 -4.71
CA THR A 368 23.45 0.37 -3.96
C THR A 368 23.22 0.59 -2.47
N ASN A 369 22.05 1.09 -2.07
CA ASN A 369 21.70 1.27 -0.66
C ASN A 369 21.38 -0.08 -0.01
N LYS A 370 22.20 -0.48 0.98
CA LYS A 370 22.09 -1.78 1.67
C LYS A 370 21.03 -1.80 2.78
N ASP A 371 20.60 -0.64 3.23
CA ASP A 371 19.65 -0.48 4.34
C ASP A 371 18.19 -0.55 3.87
N ILE A 372 17.95 -0.81 2.58
CA ILE A 372 16.62 -1.03 1.99
C ILE A 372 16.42 -2.52 1.67
N ALA A 373 15.28 -3.11 2.02
CA ALA A 373 14.88 -4.44 1.57
C ALA A 373 13.48 -4.40 0.94
N VAL A 374 13.20 -5.38 0.07
CA VAL A 374 11.87 -5.62 -0.49
C VAL A 374 11.36 -6.98 -0.06
N LEU A 375 10.08 -7.05 0.30
CA LEU A 375 9.34 -8.30 0.44
C LEU A 375 8.23 -8.32 -0.61
N THR A 376 8.15 -9.38 -1.40
CA THR A 376 7.09 -9.54 -2.40
C THR A 376 6.79 -11.00 -2.70
N ASN A 377 5.68 -11.22 -3.40
CA ASN A 377 5.19 -12.55 -3.74
C ASN A 377 5.22 -12.76 -5.26
N ALA A 378 5.55 -13.97 -5.72
CA ALA A 378 5.57 -14.31 -7.14
C ALA A 378 4.17 -14.32 -7.79
N ASP A 379 3.13 -14.48 -6.97
CA ASP A 379 1.72 -14.46 -7.36
C ASP A 379 1.04 -13.09 -7.15
N ASP A 380 1.81 -12.02 -6.87
CA ASP A 380 1.25 -10.67 -6.69
C ASP A 380 0.73 -10.08 -8.01
N PHE A 381 -0.59 -10.11 -8.18
CA PHE A 381 -1.27 -9.76 -9.43
C PHE A 381 -1.09 -8.30 -9.88
N ILE A 382 -0.66 -7.39 -9.00
CA ILE A 382 -0.37 -6.00 -9.41
C ILE A 382 0.93 -5.89 -10.22
N LEU A 383 1.81 -6.88 -10.13
CA LEU A 383 3.10 -6.91 -10.81
C LEU A 383 3.02 -7.59 -12.19
N THR A 384 3.89 -7.16 -13.11
CA THR A 384 4.29 -7.98 -14.26
C THR A 384 5.40 -8.97 -13.86
N GLU A 385 5.65 -9.98 -14.69
CA GLU A 385 6.82 -10.86 -14.51
C GLU A 385 8.14 -10.05 -14.51
N GLU A 386 8.25 -9.06 -15.41
CA GLU A 386 9.37 -8.12 -15.46
C GLU A 386 9.53 -7.32 -14.17
N ASN A 387 8.43 -6.86 -13.56
CA ASN A 387 8.47 -6.17 -12.26
C ASN A 387 8.99 -7.10 -11.15
N TYR A 388 8.55 -8.36 -11.12
CA TYR A 388 9.05 -9.34 -10.14
C TYR A 388 10.55 -9.61 -10.31
N HIS A 389 11.00 -9.86 -11.55
CA HIS A 389 12.43 -10.02 -11.88
C HIS A 389 13.25 -8.77 -11.57
N PHE A 390 12.70 -7.57 -11.77
CA PHE A 390 13.33 -6.31 -11.38
C PHE A 390 13.56 -6.23 -9.87
N LEU A 391 12.57 -6.57 -9.05
CA LEU A 391 12.72 -6.58 -7.59
C LEU A 391 13.78 -7.59 -7.15
N ALA A 392 13.71 -8.83 -7.66
CA ALA A 392 14.70 -9.87 -7.39
C ALA A 392 16.13 -9.41 -7.76
N THR A 393 16.31 -8.86 -8.96
CA THR A 393 17.63 -8.48 -9.49
C THR A 393 18.17 -7.20 -8.86
N THR A 394 17.32 -6.25 -8.47
CA THR A 394 17.74 -4.96 -7.90
C THR A 394 18.17 -5.09 -6.44
N PHE A 395 17.44 -5.90 -5.66
CA PHE A 395 17.68 -6.04 -4.22
C PHE A 395 18.61 -7.22 -3.88
N GLY A 396 18.66 -8.28 -4.71
CA GLY A 396 19.52 -9.44 -4.49
C GLY A 396 19.17 -10.15 -3.18
N ASP A 397 20.16 -10.35 -2.30
CA ASP A 397 19.96 -10.94 -0.96
C ASP A 397 19.00 -10.13 -0.06
N ARG A 398 18.68 -8.87 -0.44
CA ARG A 398 17.69 -8.01 0.24
C ARG A 398 16.28 -8.16 -0.35
N ALA A 399 16.07 -9.11 -1.26
CA ALA A 399 14.76 -9.49 -1.80
C ALA A 399 14.22 -10.71 -1.06
N PHE A 400 13.23 -10.50 -0.19
CA PHE A 400 12.52 -11.57 0.50
C PHE A 400 11.36 -12.02 -0.39
N LEU A 401 11.65 -13.02 -1.22
CA LEU A 401 10.77 -13.52 -2.27
C LEU A 401 10.01 -14.75 -1.80
N TYR A 402 8.68 -14.69 -1.84
CA TYR A 402 7.82 -15.82 -1.47
C TYR A 402 7.03 -16.32 -2.69
N PRO A 403 6.80 -17.63 -2.83
CA PRO A 403 6.11 -18.18 -4.00
C PRO A 403 4.62 -17.84 -4.02
N ARG A 404 4.01 -17.61 -2.85
CA ARG A 404 2.57 -17.40 -2.68
C ARG A 404 2.25 -16.40 -1.59
N GLY A 405 1.17 -15.66 -1.78
CA GLY A 405 0.64 -14.68 -0.83
C GLY A 405 -0.23 -13.59 -1.44
N GLY A 406 -0.34 -13.53 -2.78
CA GLY A 406 -1.03 -12.46 -3.50
C GLY A 406 -0.47 -11.09 -3.15
N HIS A 407 -1.34 -10.08 -3.09
CA HIS A 407 -0.96 -8.72 -2.70
C HIS A 407 -0.94 -8.55 -1.17
N GLY A 408 0.07 -9.16 -0.53
CA GLY A 408 0.35 -9.03 0.90
C GLY A 408 -0.61 -9.77 1.83
N GLY A 409 -1.18 -10.89 1.40
CA GLY A 409 -2.00 -11.79 2.23
C GLY A 409 -1.18 -12.56 3.27
N ASN A 410 0.05 -12.92 2.91
CA ASN A 410 1.00 -13.66 3.73
C ASN A 410 1.77 -12.80 4.77
N LEU A 411 1.52 -11.48 4.82
CA LEU A 411 2.24 -10.54 5.72
C LEU A 411 2.05 -10.79 7.22
N GLN A 412 1.08 -11.64 7.59
CA GLN A 412 0.86 -12.05 8.98
C GLN A 412 1.50 -13.41 9.30
N HIS A 413 2.08 -14.11 8.32
CA HIS A 413 2.68 -15.43 8.51
C HIS A 413 3.90 -15.38 9.43
N ARG A 414 4.01 -16.33 10.37
CA ARG A 414 5.08 -16.40 11.39
C ARG A 414 6.49 -16.16 10.84
N ASP A 415 6.86 -16.88 9.79
CA ASP A 415 8.20 -16.75 9.19
C ASP A 415 8.41 -15.40 8.49
N ILE A 416 7.37 -14.84 7.88
CA ILE A 416 7.41 -13.52 7.22
C ILE A 416 7.52 -12.42 8.26
N VAL A 417 6.73 -12.48 9.33
CA VAL A 417 6.81 -11.53 10.44
C VAL A 417 8.17 -11.62 11.13
N THR A 418 8.73 -12.82 11.29
CA THR A 418 10.11 -13.03 11.80
C THR A 418 11.15 -12.38 10.89
N GLN A 419 11.03 -12.54 9.57
CA GLN A 419 11.91 -11.92 8.57
C GLN A 419 11.80 -10.38 8.59
N ILE A 420 10.57 -9.86 8.65
CA ILE A 420 10.26 -8.42 8.77
C ILE A 420 10.95 -7.83 10.01
N VAL A 421 10.75 -8.43 11.18
CA VAL A 421 11.32 -7.93 12.45
C VAL A 421 12.84 -8.05 12.47
N THR A 422 13.40 -9.13 11.94
CA THR A 422 14.85 -9.37 11.87
C THR A 422 15.53 -8.33 10.97
N PHE A 423 15.00 -8.09 9.77
CA PHE A 423 15.53 -7.04 8.89
C PHE A 423 15.41 -5.65 9.53
N MET A 424 14.24 -5.35 10.10
CA MET A 424 13.98 -4.07 10.75
C MET A 424 14.79 -3.87 12.04
N GLY A 425 15.53 -4.86 12.54
CA GLY A 425 16.38 -4.73 13.73
C GLY A 425 15.59 -4.61 15.03
N GLY A 426 14.48 -5.34 15.15
CA GLY A 426 13.70 -5.45 16.38
C GLY A 426 14.08 -6.67 17.23
N ASN A 427 13.55 -6.73 18.44
CA ASN A 427 13.66 -7.91 19.29
C ASN A 427 12.86 -9.08 18.70
N ALA A 428 13.32 -10.32 18.92
CA ALA A 428 12.54 -11.52 18.58
C ALA A 428 11.20 -11.53 19.32
N LEU A 429 10.13 -11.96 18.62
CA LEU A 429 8.74 -11.90 19.06
C LEU A 429 8.31 -13.05 19.98
#